data_AF-A0A7J6WW61-F1
#
_entry.id   AF-A0A7J6WW61-F1
#
_cell.length_a   1.000
_cell.length_b   1.000
_cell.length_c   1.000
_cell.angle_alpha   90.00
_cell.angle_beta   90.00
_cell.angle_gamma   90.00
#
_symmetry.space_group_name_H-M   'P 1'
#
loop_
_entity.id
_entity.type
_entity.pdbx_description
1 polymer ?
#
loop_
_entity_poly.entity_id
_entity_poly.type
_entity_poly.pdbx_seq_one_letter_code
_entity_poly.pdbx_strand_id
1 'polypeptide(L)'
;NIVSCHHSQVHNQLGTSSQKLGSKQFLSAGMEQLAATVTPRILPVLDTFETINYELSETEYAENEVNNPWVQKLLHAVETSIVWLLPALTVNNYDSFVHFVIDFIIKILEVIMMQKMFNQFGGLQLDRDARALVSHFSNMTQRTASDKIKINLFLLGATTKLTCFF
;
A
#
# COMPACT_ATOMS: atom_id res chain seq x y z
N ASN A 1 -10.97 53.47 3.03
CA ASN A 1 -11.56 52.16 3.42
C ASN A 1 -10.63 51.01 3.05
N ILE A 2 -9.54 50.83 3.80
CA ILE A 2 -8.60 49.71 3.62
C ILE A 2 -9.21 48.40 4.17
N VAL A 3 -10.05 48.51 5.20
CA VAL A 3 -10.75 47.38 5.86
C VAL A 3 -11.72 46.65 4.92
N SER A 4 -12.41 47.38 4.02
CA SER A 4 -13.36 46.79 3.08
C SER A 4 -12.69 45.99 1.95
N CYS A 5 -11.48 46.39 1.53
CA CYS A 5 -10.70 45.69 0.51
C CYS A 5 -10.12 44.37 1.06
N HIS A 6 -9.61 44.39 2.30
CA HIS A 6 -9.06 43.20 2.96
C HIS A 6 -10.14 42.13 3.24
N HIS A 7 -11.36 42.55 3.60
CA HIS A 7 -12.48 41.64 3.85
C HIS A 7 -12.96 40.93 2.56
N SER A 8 -13.00 41.66 1.43
CA SER A 8 -13.40 41.10 0.13
C SER A 8 -12.36 40.10 -0.41
N GLN A 9 -11.07 40.35 -0.18
CA GLN A 9 -9.98 39.46 -0.59
C GLN A 9 -9.96 38.14 0.20
N VAL A 10 -10.27 38.19 1.51
CA VAL A 10 -10.37 37.00 2.36
C VAL A 10 -11.57 36.13 1.96
N HIS A 11 -12.75 36.71 1.71
CA HIS A 11 -13.92 35.95 1.25
C HIS A 11 -13.69 35.24 -0.09
N ASN A 12 -12.98 35.89 -1.03
CA ASN A 12 -12.65 35.29 -2.32
C ASN A 12 -11.60 34.16 -2.19
N GLN A 13 -10.62 34.32 -1.29
CA GLN A 13 -9.64 33.26 -1.01
C GLN A 13 -10.23 32.06 -0.25
N LEU A 14 -11.17 32.28 0.66
CA LEU A 14 -11.91 31.22 1.33
C LEU A 14 -12.83 30.46 0.35
N GLY A 15 -13.53 31.17 -0.54
CA GLY A 15 -14.39 30.56 -1.56
C GLY A 15 -13.61 29.69 -2.56
N THR A 16 -12.49 30.20 -3.07
CA THR A 16 -11.62 29.46 -3.99
C THR A 16 -10.92 28.28 -3.32
N SER A 17 -10.54 28.40 -2.04
CA SER A 17 -9.95 27.29 -1.27
C SER A 17 -10.97 26.19 -0.98
N SER A 18 -12.22 26.54 -0.62
CA SER A 18 -13.29 25.56 -0.42
C SER A 18 -13.68 24.84 -1.70
N GLN A 19 -13.77 25.54 -2.85
CA GLN A 19 -14.04 24.90 -4.14
C GLN A 19 -12.88 23.99 -4.60
N LYS A 20 -11.64 24.41 -4.36
CA LYS A 20 -10.44 23.61 -4.62
C LYS A 20 -10.34 22.40 -3.70
N LEU A 21 -10.81 22.52 -2.45
CA LEU A 21 -10.87 21.41 -1.50
C LEU A 21 -11.96 20.40 -1.89
N GLY A 22 -13.16 20.87 -2.26
CA GLY A 22 -14.26 20.02 -2.69
C GLY A 22 -13.96 19.23 -3.97
N SER A 23 -13.30 19.84 -4.95
CA SER A 23 -12.86 19.14 -6.17
C SER A 23 -11.79 18.08 -5.90
N LYS A 24 -10.84 18.34 -5.00
CA LYS A 24 -9.85 17.33 -4.56
C LYS A 24 -10.50 16.15 -3.83
N GLN A 25 -11.47 16.42 -2.94
CA GLN A 25 -12.21 15.36 -2.23
C GLN A 25 -13.04 14.50 -3.19
N PHE A 26 -13.67 15.13 -4.19
CA PHE A 26 -14.40 14.40 -5.22
C PHE A 26 -13.47 13.50 -6.05
N LEU A 27 -12.31 14.03 -6.46
CA LEU A 27 -11.31 13.25 -7.17
C LEU A 27 -10.78 12.07 -6.33
N SER A 28 -10.48 12.28 -5.05
CA SER A 28 -10.03 11.20 -4.16
C SER A 28 -11.09 10.12 -3.99
N ALA A 29 -12.36 10.50 -3.81
CA ALA A 29 -13.46 9.54 -3.72
C ALA A 29 -13.63 8.74 -5.03
N GLY A 30 -13.47 9.40 -6.19
CA GLY A 30 -13.47 8.71 -7.49
C GLY A 30 -12.31 7.73 -7.66
N MET A 31 -11.10 8.08 -7.19
CA MET A 31 -9.94 7.17 -7.23
C MET A 31 -10.10 5.99 -6.27
N GLU A 32 -10.67 6.22 -5.08
CA GLU A 32 -10.99 5.15 -4.13
C GLU A 32 -12.02 4.17 -4.71
N GLN A 33 -13.09 4.69 -5.34
CA GLN A 33 -14.08 3.85 -6.04
C GLN A 33 -13.44 3.08 -7.20
N LEU A 34 -12.56 3.71 -7.98
CA LEU A 34 -11.82 3.02 -9.03
C LEU A 34 -10.96 1.88 -8.47
N ALA A 35 -10.25 2.11 -7.37
CA ALA A 35 -9.48 1.08 -6.67
C ALA A 35 -10.38 -0.09 -6.22
N ALA A 36 -11.56 0.19 -5.69
CA ALA A 36 -12.54 -0.82 -5.31
C ALA A 36 -13.02 -1.71 -6.48
N THR A 37 -12.91 -1.26 -7.74
CA THR A 37 -13.21 -2.11 -8.90
C THR A 37 -12.09 -3.09 -9.26
N VAL A 38 -10.86 -2.81 -8.82
CA VAL A 38 -9.65 -3.58 -9.14
C VAL A 38 -9.31 -4.54 -8.02
N THR A 39 -9.45 -4.13 -6.76
CA THR A 39 -9.05 -4.92 -5.59
C THR A 39 -9.65 -6.34 -5.52
N PRO A 40 -10.86 -6.65 -6.05
CA PRO A 40 -11.36 -8.02 -6.11
C PRO A 40 -10.51 -8.98 -6.97
N ARG A 41 -9.69 -8.46 -7.89
CA ARG A 41 -8.75 -9.27 -8.70
C ARG A 41 -7.47 -9.60 -7.95
N ILE A 42 -7.11 -8.76 -6.97
CA ILE A 42 -5.88 -8.90 -6.16
C ILE A 42 -6.17 -9.76 -4.92
N LEU A 43 -7.38 -9.65 -4.36
CA LEU A 43 -7.78 -10.31 -3.13
C LEU A 43 -7.53 -11.83 -3.11
N PRO A 44 -7.83 -12.63 -4.15
CA PRO A 44 -7.57 -14.07 -4.12
C PRO A 44 -6.11 -14.44 -3.87
N VAL A 45 -5.16 -13.63 -4.37
CA VAL A 45 -3.73 -13.85 -4.15
C VAL A 45 -3.31 -13.38 -2.75
N LEU A 46 -3.92 -12.31 -2.24
CA LEU A 46 -3.74 -11.90 -0.85
C LEU A 46 -4.23 -12.97 0.13
N ASP A 47 -5.38 -13.58 -0.12
CA ASP A 47 -5.95 -14.61 0.75
C ASP A 47 -5.04 -15.85 0.82
N THR A 48 -4.28 -16.16 -0.25
CA THR A 48 -3.28 -17.24 -0.17
C THR A 48 -2.19 -17.00 0.87
N PHE A 49 -1.93 -15.74 1.24
CA PHE A 49 -0.97 -15.39 2.29
C PHE A 49 -1.32 -16.06 3.62
N GLU A 50 -2.60 -16.25 3.93
CA GLU A 50 -3.06 -16.92 5.15
C GLU A 50 -2.50 -18.35 5.27
N THR A 51 -2.35 -19.03 4.14
CA THR A 51 -1.87 -20.43 4.09
C THR A 51 -0.34 -20.58 4.05
N ILE A 52 0.40 -19.49 3.83
CA ILE A 52 1.86 -19.54 3.80
C ILE A 52 2.40 -19.77 5.22
N ASN A 53 3.25 -20.79 5.38
CA ASN A 53 3.91 -21.10 6.64
C ASN A 53 5.10 -20.15 6.88
N TYR A 54 5.22 -19.63 8.10
CA TYR A 54 6.36 -18.84 8.58
C TYR A 54 7.01 -19.45 9.84
N GLU A 55 6.67 -20.69 10.17
CA GLU A 55 7.43 -21.52 11.10
C GLU A 55 8.29 -22.47 10.28
N LEU A 56 9.44 -21.97 9.84
CA LEU A 56 10.29 -22.62 8.84
C LEU A 56 11.50 -23.29 9.48
N SER A 57 11.87 -24.45 8.95
CA SER A 57 13.21 -25.02 9.09
C SER A 57 14.22 -24.29 8.21
N GLU A 58 15.51 -24.51 8.46
CA GLU A 58 16.58 -23.95 7.63
C GLU A 58 16.50 -24.42 6.17
N THR A 59 16.13 -25.69 5.95
CA THR A 59 15.97 -26.25 4.60
C THR A 59 14.79 -25.64 3.86
N GLU A 60 13.64 -25.46 4.52
CA GLU A 60 12.47 -24.81 3.92
C GLU A 60 12.76 -23.32 3.62
N TYR A 61 13.50 -22.64 4.50
CA TYR A 61 13.94 -21.27 4.25
C TYR A 61 14.83 -21.20 3.00
N ALA A 62 15.83 -22.07 2.91
CA ALA A 62 16.75 -22.16 1.76
C ALA A 62 16.00 -22.42 0.44
N GLU A 63 15.01 -23.31 0.44
CA GLU A 63 14.15 -23.59 -0.71
C GLU A 63 13.34 -22.35 -1.12
N ASN A 64 12.76 -21.64 -0.14
CA ASN A 64 11.99 -20.41 -0.37
C ASN A 64 12.86 -19.24 -0.86
N GLU A 65 14.18 -19.26 -0.65
CA GLU A 65 15.09 -18.27 -1.24
C GLU A 65 15.17 -18.38 -2.76
N VAL A 66 15.11 -19.62 -3.27
CA VAL A 66 15.14 -19.90 -4.70
C VAL A 66 13.76 -19.73 -5.31
N ASN A 67 12.72 -20.20 -4.60
CA ASN A 67 11.35 -20.18 -5.09
C ASN A 67 10.40 -19.62 -4.02
N ASN A 68 10.30 -18.29 -3.97
CA ASN A 68 9.40 -17.66 -3.01
C ASN A 68 7.93 -18.07 -3.27
N PRO A 69 7.20 -18.55 -2.26
CA PRO A 69 5.89 -19.15 -2.47
C PRO A 69 4.78 -18.12 -2.76
N TRP A 70 5.00 -16.82 -2.48
CA TRP A 70 3.92 -15.85 -2.40
C TRP A 70 4.21 -14.46 -2.99
N VAL A 71 5.28 -13.77 -2.56
CA VAL A 71 5.41 -12.33 -2.82
C VAL A 71 5.41 -12.01 -4.31
N GLN A 72 6.10 -12.81 -5.12
CA GLN A 72 6.15 -12.61 -6.57
C GLN A 72 4.78 -12.78 -7.24
N LYS A 73 3.93 -13.68 -6.73
CA LYS A 73 2.56 -13.86 -7.23
C LYS A 73 1.73 -12.62 -6.92
N LEU A 74 1.87 -12.05 -5.73
CA LEU A 74 1.18 -10.82 -5.37
C LEU A 74 1.62 -9.65 -6.26
N LEU A 75 2.93 -9.44 -6.43
CA LEU A 75 3.46 -8.36 -7.28
C LEU A 75 2.89 -8.47 -8.70
N HIS A 76 2.95 -9.67 -9.29
CA HIS A 76 2.42 -9.92 -10.62
C HIS A 76 0.90 -9.68 -10.71
N ALA A 77 0.13 -10.12 -9.71
CA ALA A 77 -1.32 -9.90 -9.66
C ALA A 77 -1.66 -8.41 -9.60
N VAL A 78 -0.90 -7.61 -8.85
CA VAL A 78 -1.09 -6.15 -8.81
C VAL A 78 -0.79 -5.53 -10.17
N GLU A 79 0.39 -5.79 -10.74
CA GLU A 79 0.80 -5.23 -12.04
C GLU A 79 -0.26 -5.48 -13.12
N THR A 80 -0.64 -6.74 -13.30
CA THR A 80 -1.60 -7.15 -14.33
C THR A 80 -3.00 -6.60 -14.09
N SER A 81 -3.38 -6.39 -12.82
CA SER A 81 -4.68 -5.82 -12.46
C SER A 81 -4.80 -4.33 -12.76
N ILE A 82 -3.68 -3.58 -12.81
CA ILE A 82 -3.71 -2.12 -12.90
C ILE A 82 -3.02 -1.51 -14.12
N VAL A 83 -2.15 -2.25 -14.82
CA VAL A 83 -1.36 -1.72 -15.94
C VAL A 83 -2.21 -1.08 -17.05
N TRP A 84 -3.43 -1.59 -17.26
CA TRP A 84 -4.35 -1.08 -18.27
C TRP A 84 -4.88 0.34 -17.98
N LEU A 85 -4.78 0.81 -16.73
CA LEU A 85 -5.17 2.18 -16.34
C LEU A 85 -4.08 3.22 -16.64
N LEU A 86 -2.85 2.79 -16.91
CA LEU A 86 -1.72 3.67 -17.16
C LEU A 86 -1.95 4.63 -18.35
N PRO A 87 -2.48 4.20 -19.52
CA PRO A 87 -2.84 5.13 -20.60
C PRO A 87 -4.14 5.90 -20.36
N ALA A 88 -4.99 5.49 -19.41
CA ALA A 88 -6.30 6.08 -19.17
C ALA A 88 -6.28 7.25 -18.16
N LEU A 89 -5.21 7.35 -17.37
CA LEU A 89 -5.07 8.33 -16.29
C LEU A 89 -3.87 9.25 -16.53
N THR A 90 -3.94 10.47 -15.98
CA THR A 90 -2.74 11.30 -15.86
C THR A 90 -1.79 10.67 -14.85
N VAL A 91 -0.49 10.98 -14.95
CA VAL A 91 0.54 10.45 -14.03
C VAL A 91 0.16 10.66 -12.56
N ASN A 92 -0.33 11.85 -12.19
CA ASN A 92 -0.72 12.17 -10.82
C ASN A 92 -1.96 11.38 -10.35
N ASN A 93 -2.92 11.14 -11.24
CA ASN A 93 -4.12 10.38 -10.92
C ASN A 93 -3.80 8.88 -10.81
N TYR A 94 -2.95 8.36 -11.70
CA TYR A 94 -2.47 6.98 -11.63
C TYR A 94 -1.71 6.75 -10.33
N ASP A 95 -0.79 7.64 -9.97
CA ASP A 95 -0.06 7.58 -8.70
C ASP A 95 -1.02 7.56 -7.49
N SER A 96 -1.97 8.51 -7.42
CA SER A 96 -2.99 8.56 -6.37
C SER A 96 -3.85 7.28 -6.31
N PHE A 97 -4.23 6.74 -7.45
CA PHE A 97 -4.97 5.49 -7.55
C PHE A 97 -4.15 4.30 -7.02
N VAL A 98 -2.87 4.18 -7.42
CA VAL A 98 -1.97 3.12 -6.94
C VAL A 98 -1.82 3.20 -5.42
N HIS A 99 -1.80 4.40 -4.83
CA HIS A 99 -1.80 4.57 -3.37
C HIS A 99 -3.01 3.93 -2.69
N PHE A 100 -4.23 4.08 -3.22
CA PHE A 100 -5.41 3.41 -2.67
C PHE A 100 -5.32 1.88 -2.77
N VAL A 101 -4.77 1.36 -3.86
CA VAL A 101 -4.53 -0.09 -4.03
C VAL A 101 -3.52 -0.60 -3.00
N ILE A 102 -2.44 0.14 -2.77
CA ILE A 102 -1.42 -0.22 -1.77
C ILE A 102 -2.01 -0.19 -0.35
N ASP A 103 -2.76 0.85 0.00
CA ASP A 103 -3.40 0.97 1.32
C ASP A 103 -4.37 -0.19 1.58
N PHE A 104 -5.11 -0.63 0.56
CA PHE A 104 -5.95 -1.84 0.64
C PHE A 104 -5.12 -3.09 0.92
N ILE A 105 -4.04 -3.32 0.16
CA ILE A 105 -3.16 -4.49 0.33
C ILE A 105 -2.57 -4.53 1.74
N ILE A 106 -2.02 -3.41 2.22
CA ILE A 106 -1.42 -3.31 3.56
C ILE A 106 -2.45 -3.67 4.63
N LYS A 107 -3.68 -3.14 4.52
CA LYS A 107 -4.74 -3.39 5.50
C LYS A 107 -5.12 -4.87 5.60
N ILE A 108 -5.20 -5.57 4.48
CA ILE A 108 -5.48 -7.02 4.48
C ILE A 108 -4.30 -7.79 5.08
N LEU A 109 -3.07 -7.47 4.66
CA LEU A 109 -1.88 -8.11 5.20
C LEU A 109 -1.75 -7.89 6.71
N GLU A 110 -2.06 -6.70 7.23
CA GLU A 110 -2.02 -6.39 8.66
C GLU A 110 -2.92 -7.31 9.46
N VAL A 111 -4.16 -7.51 8.99
CA VAL A 111 -5.12 -8.40 9.64
C VAL A 111 -4.63 -9.85 9.65
N ILE A 112 -4.17 -10.37 8.52
CA ILE A 112 -3.70 -11.76 8.41
C ILE A 112 -2.43 -11.96 9.25
N MET A 113 -1.48 -11.03 9.15
CA MET A 113 -0.23 -11.03 9.90
C MET A 113 -0.45 -11.12 11.41
N MET A 114 -1.47 -10.44 11.93
CA MET A 114 -1.77 -10.44 13.35
C MET A 114 -2.15 -11.82 13.91
N GLN A 115 -2.53 -12.76 13.04
CA GLN A 115 -2.95 -14.11 13.40
C GLN A 115 -1.86 -15.17 13.16
N LYS A 116 -0.75 -14.82 12.50
CA LYS A 116 0.31 -15.77 12.15
C LYS A 116 1.34 -15.94 13.25
N MET A 117 1.90 -17.14 13.31
CA MET A 117 3.07 -17.48 14.13
C MET A 117 4.35 -17.36 13.29
N PHE A 118 5.45 -17.01 13.95
CA PHE A 118 6.75 -16.81 13.32
C PHE A 118 7.84 -17.43 14.19
N ASN A 119 8.79 -18.11 13.55
CA ASN A 119 10.09 -18.40 14.15
C ASN A 119 11.18 -17.50 13.51
N GLN A 120 12.44 -17.73 13.88
CA GLN A 120 13.57 -16.91 13.39
C GLN A 120 13.64 -16.86 11.85
N PHE A 121 13.55 -18.01 11.19
CA PHE A 121 13.62 -18.09 9.73
C PHE A 121 12.37 -17.49 9.07
N GLY A 122 11.19 -17.66 9.68
CA GLY A 122 9.98 -16.94 9.27
C GLY A 122 10.12 -15.43 9.31
N GLY A 123 10.70 -14.89 10.38
CA GLY A 123 10.97 -13.45 10.49
C GLY A 123 11.89 -12.95 9.37
N LEU A 124 12.92 -13.71 9.02
CA LEU A 124 13.82 -13.38 7.90
C LEU A 124 13.11 -13.45 6.54
N GLN A 125 12.23 -14.44 6.34
CA GLN A 125 11.45 -14.53 5.10
C GLN A 125 10.47 -13.35 4.98
N LEU A 126 9.78 -13.01 6.07
CA LEU A 126 8.86 -11.88 6.09
C LEU A 126 9.56 -10.54 5.80
N ASP A 127 10.74 -10.30 6.38
CA ASP A 127 11.55 -9.11 6.09
C ASP A 127 11.90 -9.03 4.59
N ARG A 128 12.24 -10.16 3.97
CA ARG A 128 12.50 -10.23 2.52
C ARG A 128 11.25 -9.93 1.69
N ASP A 129 10.12 -10.56 2.01
CA ASP A 129 8.85 -10.33 1.33
C ASP A 129 8.46 -8.85 1.39
N ALA A 130 8.58 -8.25 2.57
CA ALA A 130 8.27 -6.85 2.77
C ALA A 130 9.24 -5.92 2.04
N ARG A 131 10.54 -6.22 1.99
CA ARG A 131 11.50 -5.46 1.16
C ARG A 131 11.15 -5.53 -0.32
N ALA A 132 10.73 -6.69 -0.81
CA ALA A 132 10.28 -6.84 -2.19
C ALA A 132 9.02 -5.99 -2.47
N LEU A 133 8.03 -6.00 -1.55
CA LEU A 133 6.84 -5.15 -1.64
C LEU A 133 7.20 -3.65 -1.63
N VAL A 134 8.06 -3.21 -0.70
CA VAL A 134 8.55 -1.82 -0.62
C VAL A 134 9.22 -1.41 -1.92
N SER A 135 10.15 -2.23 -2.42
CA SER A 135 10.90 -1.95 -3.63
C SER A 135 9.97 -1.82 -4.84
N HIS A 136 9.08 -2.79 -5.00
CA HIS A 136 8.14 -2.81 -6.11
C HIS A 136 7.19 -1.61 -6.09
N PHE A 137 6.48 -1.38 -4.99
CA PHE A 137 5.54 -0.27 -4.90
C PHE A 137 6.22 1.10 -4.97
N SER A 138 7.46 1.21 -4.49
CA SER A 138 8.25 2.44 -4.66
C SER A 138 8.63 2.72 -6.10
N ASN A 139 8.75 1.69 -6.95
CA ASN A 139 9.00 1.87 -8.38
C ASN A 139 7.70 2.20 -9.14
N MET A 140 6.55 1.73 -8.65
CA MET A 140 5.24 2.01 -9.26
C MET A 140 4.71 3.42 -8.97
N THR A 141 5.23 4.09 -7.92
CA THR A 141 4.71 5.37 -7.42
C THR A 141 5.81 6.41 -7.27
N GLN A 142 5.49 7.68 -7.46
CA GLN A 142 6.41 8.82 -7.24
C GLN A 142 6.42 9.24 -5.77
N ARG A 143 6.60 8.28 -4.86
CA ARG A 143 6.41 8.48 -3.42
C ARG A 143 7.24 9.60 -2.81
N THR A 144 6.59 10.39 -1.95
CA THR A 144 7.27 11.19 -0.93
C THR A 144 7.69 10.32 0.27
N ALA A 145 8.61 10.79 1.11
CA ALA A 145 9.22 10.00 2.19
C ALA A 145 8.21 9.42 3.22
N SER A 146 7.04 10.06 3.41
CA SER A 146 6.01 9.63 4.37
C SER A 146 5.29 8.33 4.01
N ASP A 147 5.18 7.97 2.73
CA ASP A 147 4.50 6.73 2.33
C ASP A 147 5.42 5.50 2.40
N LYS A 148 6.73 5.73 2.27
CA LYS A 148 7.76 4.74 2.61
C LYS A 148 7.72 4.40 4.10
N ILE A 149 7.42 5.40 4.94
CA ILE A 149 7.25 5.24 6.40
C ILE A 149 6.04 4.36 6.73
N LYS A 150 4.91 4.43 5.99
CA LYS A 150 3.74 3.55 6.23
C LYS A 150 4.05 2.06 6.01
N ILE A 151 4.78 1.72 4.95
CA ILE A 151 5.20 0.31 4.73
C ILE A 151 6.26 -0.10 5.78
N ASN A 152 7.18 0.79 6.13
CA ASN A 152 8.11 0.54 7.24
C ASN A 152 7.39 0.41 8.59
N LEU A 153 6.24 1.06 8.79
CA LEU A 153 5.43 0.94 10.01
C LEU A 153 4.71 -0.40 10.10
N PHE A 154 4.25 -0.95 8.97
CA PHE A 154 3.78 -2.35 8.88
C PHE A 154 4.90 -3.34 9.25
N LEU A 155 6.11 -3.13 8.72
CA LEU A 155 7.31 -3.89 9.10
C LEU A 155 7.69 -3.72 10.58
N LEU A 156 7.58 -2.51 11.13
CA LEU A 156 7.79 -2.22 12.54
C LEU A 156 6.74 -2.90 13.43
N GLY A 157 5.46 -2.92 13.04
CA GLY A 157 4.41 -3.63 13.74
C GLY A 157 4.64 -5.15 13.77
N ALA A 158 5.05 -5.73 12.63
CA ALA A 158 5.41 -7.14 12.53
C ALA A 158 6.68 -7.48 13.35
N THR A 159 7.71 -6.63 13.30
CA THR A 159 8.96 -6.83 14.06
C THR A 159 8.80 -6.57 15.56
N THR A 160 7.91 -5.67 15.99
CA THR A 160 7.61 -5.45 17.42
C THR A 160 6.93 -6.68 18.04
N LYS A 161 6.11 -7.41 17.27
CA LYS A 161 5.55 -8.71 17.67
C LYS A 161 6.62 -9.81 17.74
N LEU A 162 7.55 -9.85 16.79
CA LEU A 162 8.72 -10.75 16.86
C LEU A 162 9.54 -10.52 18.15
N THR A 163 9.72 -9.28 18.61
CA THR A 163 10.41 -9.00 19.88
C THR A 163 9.60 -9.28 21.14
N CYS A 164 8.28 -9.49 21.06
CA CYS A 164 7.43 -9.84 22.21
C CYS A 164 7.10 -11.33 22.30
N PHE A 165 7.41 -12.12 21.28
CA PHE A 165 7.26 -13.58 21.26
C PHE A 165 8.58 -14.34 21.44
N PHE A 166 9.70 -13.63 21.57
CA PHE A 166 10.99 -14.14 22.06
C PHE A 166 11.28 -13.61 23.47
#